data_AF-A0A2G2A2D7-F1
#
_entry.id   AF-A0A2G2A2D7-F1
#
_cell.length_a   1.000
_cell.length_b   1.000
_cell.length_c   1.000
_cell.angle_alpha   90.00
_cell.angle_beta   90.00
_cell.angle_gamma   90.00
#
_symmetry.space_group_name_H-M   'P 1'
#
loop_
_entity.id
_entity.type
_entity.pdbx_description
1 polymer ?
#
loop_
_entity_poly.entity_id
_entity_poly.type
_entity_poly.pdbx_seq_one_letter_code
_entity_poly.pdbx_strand_id
1 'polypeptide(L)' 'FLTRIGFGSKAVITGDITQVDLPRKHHSGLRHAITLLRNIKDIQFTFFTSKDVVRHPLVQNIIEAYEKEEEEVEA' A
#
# COMPACT_ATOMS: atom_id res chain seq x y z
N PHE A 1 -5.61 6.77 -18.39
CA PHE A 1 -5.82 5.32 -18.20
C PHE A 1 -7.29 4.99 -17.99
N LEU A 2 -7.95 5.58 -16.98
CA LEU A 2 -9.38 5.33 -16.69
C LEU A 2 -10.35 5.61 -17.85
N THR A 3 -10.01 6.56 -18.73
CA THR A 3 -10.81 6.90 -19.92
C THR A 3 -10.89 5.80 -20.99
N ARG A 4 -10.14 4.70 -20.84
CA ARG A 4 -10.11 3.56 -21.77
C ARG A 4 -10.77 2.30 -21.21
N ILE A 5 -11.44 2.38 -20.06
CA ILE A 5 -12.16 1.24 -19.47
C ILE A 5 -13.45 1.01 -20.27
N GLY A 6 -13.56 -0.15 -20.90
CA GLY A 6 -14.74 -0.56 -21.69
C GLY A 6 -15.77 -1.33 -20.86
N PHE A 7 -16.93 -1.60 -21.46
CA PHE A 7 -17.98 -2.41 -20.82
C PHE A 7 -17.47 -3.81 -20.45
N GLY A 8 -17.87 -4.29 -19.27
CA GLY A 8 -17.48 -5.61 -18.76
C GLY A 8 -16.01 -5.75 -18.33
N SER A 9 -15.20 -4.68 -18.45
CA SER A 9 -13.82 -4.70 -17.99
C SER A 9 -13.70 -4.36 -16.50
N LYS A 10 -12.63 -4.83 -15.86
CA LYS A 10 -12.25 -4.47 -14.50
C LYS A 10 -10.84 -3.91 -14.51
N ALA A 11 -10.61 -2.83 -13.76
CA ALA A 11 -9.28 -2.31 -13.51
C ALA A 11 -8.92 -2.53 -12.05
N VAL A 12 -7.66 -2.91 -11.79
CA VAL A 12 -7.10 -3.04 -10.45
C VAL A 12 -5.91 -2.11 -10.34
N ILE A 13 -5.91 -1.29 -9.31
CA ILE A 13 -4.80 -0.39 -8.99
C ILE A 13 -4.22 -0.87 -7.66
N THR A 14 -2.93 -1.18 -7.67
CA THR A 14 -2.18 -1.58 -6.47
C THR A 14 -1.22 -0.46 -6.07
N GLY A 15 -0.89 -0.38 -4.79
CA GLY A 15 0.07 0.57 -4.27
C GLY A 15 0.25 0.43 -2.77
N ASP A 16 1.39 0.89 -2.26
CA ASP A 16 1.69 0.96 -0.84
C ASP A 16 1.39 2.37 -0.32
N ILE A 17 0.45 2.48 0.62
CA ILE A 17 0.06 3.78 1.21
C ILE A 17 1.12 4.37 2.14
N THR A 18 2.11 3.58 2.55
CA THR A 18 3.20 4.00 3.44
C THR A 18 4.38 4.61 2.66
N GLN A 19 4.54 4.22 1.40
CA GLN A 19 5.60 4.71 0.52
C GLN A 19 5.18 6.04 -0.12
N VAL A 20 5.69 7.15 0.42
CA VAL A 20 5.46 8.50 -0.10
C VAL A 20 6.81 9.17 -0.36
N ASP A 21 7.38 8.91 -1.54
CA ASP A 21 8.68 9.44 -1.96
C ASP A 21 8.56 10.82 -2.62
N LEU A 22 7.60 11.63 -2.18
CA LEU A 22 7.35 12.96 -2.74
C LEU A 22 8.11 14.04 -1.96
N PRO A 23 8.51 15.16 -2.60
CA PRO A 23 9.14 16.27 -1.91
C PRO A 23 8.24 16.80 -0.78
N ARG A 24 8.87 17.34 0.27
CA ARG A 24 8.14 17.92 1.42
C ARG A 24 7.09 18.92 0.91
N LYS A 25 5.85 18.76 1.40
CA LYS A 25 4.61 19.50 1.04
C LYS A 25 3.76 18.93 -0.11
N HIS A 26 4.14 17.83 -0.74
CA HIS A 26 3.26 17.14 -1.68
C HIS A 26 2.40 16.08 -0.99
N HIS A 27 1.08 16.12 -1.22
CA HIS A 27 0.17 15.09 -0.76
C HIS A 27 0.32 13.81 -1.58
N SER A 28 0.20 12.65 -0.93
CA SER A 28 0.15 11.36 -1.63
C SER A 28 -1.08 11.28 -2.54
N GLY A 29 -0.86 11.07 -3.83
CA GLY A 29 -1.92 10.89 -4.82
C GLY A 29 -2.79 9.66 -4.51
N LEU A 30 -2.19 8.58 -3.98
CA LEU A 30 -2.91 7.37 -3.59
C LEU A 30 -3.85 7.62 -2.41
N ARG A 31 -3.34 8.26 -1.34
CA ARG A 31 -4.18 8.64 -0.18
C ARG A 31 -5.29 9.62 -0.56
N HIS A 32 -4.98 10.56 -1.45
CA HIS A 32 -5.96 11.51 -1.96
C HIS A 32 -7.07 10.80 -2.78
N ALA A 33 -6.70 9.90 -3.69
CA ALA A 33 -7.65 9.13 -4.49
C ALA A 33 -8.58 8.26 -3.64
N ILE A 34 -8.05 7.58 -2.62
CA ILE A 34 -8.88 6.80 -1.67
C ILE A 34 -9.93 7.71 -1.03
N THR A 35 -9.53 8.90 -0.58
CA THR A 35 -10.42 9.85 0.09
C THR A 35 -11.51 10.37 -0.85
N LEU A 36 -11.17 10.70 -2.10
CA LEU A 36 -12.11 11.23 -3.09
C LEU A 36 -13.10 10.17 -3.60
N LEU A 37 -12.63 8.94 -3.80
CA LEU A 37 -13.38 7.91 -4.53
C LEU A 37 -14.15 6.96 -3.60
N ARG A 38 -13.98 7.05 -2.27
CA ARG A 38 -14.58 6.14 -1.27
C ARG A 38 -16.10 5.98 -1.33
N ASN A 39 -16.82 6.95 -1.89
CA ASN A 39 -18.29 6.95 -1.94
C ASN A 39 -18.83 6.55 -3.33
N ILE A 40 -17.97 6.20 -4.28
CA ILE A 40 -18.39 5.74 -5.60
C ILE A 40 -18.76 4.25 -5.50
N LYS A 41 -20.04 3.95 -5.74
CA LYS A 41 -20.63 2.61 -5.56
C LYS A 41 -19.86 1.48 -6.27
N ASP A 42 -19.30 1.76 -7.44
CA ASP A 42 -18.65 0.75 -8.29
C ASP A 42 -17.13 0.64 -8.06
N ILE A 43 -16.59 1.35 -7.05
CA ILE A 43 -15.17 1.29 -6.68
C ILE A 43 -15.05 0.64 -5.30
N GLN A 44 -14.32 -0.48 -5.24
CA GLN A 44 -14.01 -1.17 -3.99
C GLN A 44 -12.56 -0.91 -3.58
N PHE A 45 -12.34 -0.68 -2.29
CA PHE A 45 -11.02 -0.61 -1.69
C PHE A 45 -10.76 -1.88 -0.86
N THR A 46 -9.59 -2.46 -1.04
CA THR A 46 -9.09 -3.60 -0.27
C THR A 46 -7.75 -3.22 0.32
N PHE A 47 -7.62 -3.30 1.64
CA PHE A 47 -6.39 -2.99 2.36
C PHE A 47 -5.78 -4.29 2.87
N PHE A 48 -4.53 -4.55 2.49
CA PHE A 48 -3.76 -5.66 3.01
C PHE A 48 -2.99 -5.23 4.25
N THR A 49 -2.86 -6.16 5.18
CA THR A 49 -2.05 -6.04 6.38
C THR A 49 -0.84 -6.96 6.28
N SER A 50 0.10 -6.85 7.21
CA SER A 50 1.26 -7.77 7.28
C SER A 50 0.85 -9.24 7.37
N LYS A 51 -0.35 -9.54 7.88
CA LYS A 51 -0.89 -10.91 7.98
C LYS A 51 -1.28 -11.49 6.61
N ASP A 52 -1.54 -10.64 5.63
CA ASP A 52 -1.93 -11.04 4.28
C ASP A 52 -0.71 -11.29 3.38
N VAL A 53 0.50 -10.98 3.86
CA VAL A 53 1.75 -11.14 3.11
C VAL A 53 2.35 -12.51 3.44
N VAL A 54 2.26 -13.43 2.48
CA VAL A 54 3.03 -14.68 2.54
C VAL A 54 4.48 -14.38 2.19
N ARG A 55 5.37 -14.47 3.18
CA ARG A 55 6.81 -14.30 3.01
C ARG A 55 7.48 -15.66 3.05
N HIS A 56 8.56 -15.80 2.29
CA HIS A 56 9.43 -16.95 2.44
C HIS A 56 10.01 -16.96 3.88
N PRO A 57 10.11 -18.12 4.58
CA PRO A 57 10.58 -18.16 5.97
C PRO A 57 11.93 -17.46 6.18
N LEU A 58 12.86 -17.60 5.23
CA LEU A 58 14.15 -16.90 5.26
C LEU A 58 13.99 -15.37 5.30
N VAL A 59 13.06 -14.81 4.54
CA VAL A 59 12.83 -13.35 4.50
C VAL A 59 12.24 -12.88 5.83
N GLN A 60 11.37 -13.66 6.47
CA GLN A 60 10.87 -13.36 7.81
C GLN A 60 12.01 -13.32 8.83
N ASN A 61 12.87 -14.34 8.84
CA ASN A 61 14.02 -14.40 9.74
C ASN A 61 14.97 -13.20 9.55
N ILE A 62 15.17 -12.74 8.30
CA ILE A 62 15.98 -11.55 8.01
C ILE A 62 15.32 -10.30 8.59
N ILE A 63 14.01 -10.11 8.38
CA ILE A 63 13.28 -8.95 8.91
C ILE A 63 13.36 -8.92 10.45
N GLU A 64 13.09 -10.05 11.11
CA GLU A 64 13.16 -10.16 12.57
C GLU A 64 14.56 -9.87 13.14
N ALA A 65 15.62 -10.16 12.38
CA ALA A 65 16.98 -9.84 12.80
C ALA A 65 17.24 -8.32 12.79
N TYR A 66 16.75 -7.60 11.77
CA TYR A 66 16.85 -6.13 11.70
C TYR A 66 15.94 -5.43 12.71
N GLU A 67 14.71 -5.93 12.92
CA GLU A 67 13.79 -5.35 13.91
C GLU A 67 14.38 -5.39 15.34
N LYS A 68 15.07 -6.48 15.70
CA LYS A 68 15.77 -6.60 17.01
C LYS A 68 16.93 -5.63 17.14
N GLU A 69 17.69 -5.38 16.07
CA GLU A 69 18.78 -4.41 16.08
C GLU A 69 18.24 -2.98 16.29
N GLU A 70 17.16 -2.60 15.60
CA GLU A 70 16.53 -1.28 15.78
C GLU A 70 16.03 -1.08 17.21
N GLU A 71 15.41 -2.08 17.85
CA GLU A 71 14.95 -2.00 19.24
C GLU A 71 16.09 -1.87 20.26
N GLU A 72 17.24 -2.50 20.02
CA GLU A 72 18.43 -2.39 20.88
C GLU A 72 19.14 -1.02 20.76
N VAL A 73 19.03 -0.36 19.60
CA VAL A 73 19.64 0.96 19.36
C VAL A 73 18.81 2.10 19.94
N GLU A 74 17.50 1.92 20.11
CA GLU A 74 16.60 2.91 20.72
C GLU A 74 16.51 2.82 22.26
N ALA A 75 17.10 1.78 22.89
CA ALA A 75 17.10 1.54 24.35
C ALA A 75 18.35 2.11 25.06
#